data_AF-A0A8T5UHX1-F1
#
_entry.id   AF-A0A8T5UHX1-F1
#
_cell.length_a   1.000
_cell.length_b   1.000
_cell.length_c   1.000
_cell.angle_alpha   90.00
_cell.angle_beta   90.00
_cell.angle_gamma   90.00
#
_symmetry.space_group_name_H-M   'P 1'
#
loop_
_entity.id
_entity.type
_entity.pdbx_description
1 polymer ?
#
loop_
_entity_poly.entity_id
_entity_poly.type
_entity_poly.pdbx_seq_one_letter_code
_entity_poly.pdbx_strand_id
1 'polypeptide(L)' 'MIKNKGEILDKRLEELLKKEFPFIQPLMLEELLMKLESRSIINVFRVSKTKKMIVLNKRNQEIRSEIMDGLN' A
#
# COMPACT_ATOMS: atom_id res chain seq x y z
N MET A 1 -1.48 -19.85 7.78
CA MET A 1 -1.14 -18.46 7.43
C MET A 1 -2.14 -17.94 6.41
N ILE A 2 -2.89 -16.90 6.74
CA ILE A 2 -3.81 -16.27 5.79
C ILE A 2 -2.96 -15.69 4.65
N LYS A 3 -3.07 -16.27 3.46
CA LYS A 3 -2.44 -15.78 2.23
C LYS A 3 -3.13 -14.47 1.84
N ASN A 4 -2.81 -13.36 2.51
CA ASN A 4 -3.21 -12.04 2.04
C ASN A 4 -2.54 -11.85 0.67
N LYS A 5 -3.35 -11.81 -0.40
CA LYS A 5 -2.91 -11.78 -1.80
C LYS A 5 -2.23 -10.46 -2.21
N GLY A 6 -1.70 -9.71 -1.24
CA GLY A 6 -1.24 -8.33 -1.40
C GLY A 6 -2.38 -7.33 -1.39
N GLU A 7 -3.49 -7.65 -0.73
CA GLU A 7 -4.72 -6.83 -0.71
C GLU A 7 -4.95 -6.30 0.71
N ILE A 8 -5.25 -5.00 0.84
CA ILE A 8 -5.53 -4.37 2.12
C ILE A 8 -6.49 -3.19 1.97
N LEU A 9 -7.33 -2.94 2.97
CA LEU A 9 -8.16 -1.74 3.03
C LEU A 9 -7.33 -0.54 3.46
N ASP A 10 -7.58 0.62 2.87
CA ASP A 10 -6.97 1.90 3.20
C ASP A 10 -6.90 2.19 4.71
N LYS A 11 -8.03 2.11 5.41
CA LYS A 11 -8.10 2.36 6.85
C LYS A 11 -7.25 1.38 7.65
N ARG A 12 -7.20 0.11 7.22
CA ARG A 12 -6.39 -0.91 7.90
C ARG A 12 -4.90 -0.68 7.67
N LEU A 13 -4.52 -0.25 6.47
CA LEU A 13 -3.14 0.14 6.17
C LEU A 13 -2.71 1.33 7.02
N GLU A 14 -3.55 2.35 7.12
CA GLU A 14 -3.31 3.53 7.97
C GLU A 14 -3.14 3.14 9.45
N GLU A 15 -4.02 2.30 9.98
CA GLU A 15 -3.93 1.78 11.36
C GLU A 15 -2.62 1.05 11.62
N LEU A 16 -2.14 0.25 10.67
CA LEU A 16 -0.87 -0.47 10.80
C LEU A 16 0.31 0.49 10.75
N LEU A 17 0.31 1.43 9.81
CA LEU A 17 1.37 2.43 9.68
C LEU A 17 1.45 3.32 10.92
N LYS A 18 0.33 3.69 11.54
CA LYS A 18 0.31 4.48 12.78
C LYS A 18 0.98 3.78 13.97
N LYS A 19 1.11 2.44 13.95
CA LYS A 19 1.82 1.72 15.02
C LYS A 19 3.32 1.96 14.98
N GLU A 20 3.88 2.11 13.78
CA GLU A 20 5.32 2.32 13.56
C GLU A 20 5.64 3.81 13.37
N PHE A 21 4.69 4.58 12.83
CA PHE A 21 4.80 6.00 12.51
C PHE A 21 3.59 6.77 13.06
N PRO A 22 3.55 7.09 14.37
CA PRO A 22 2.37 7.65 15.06
C PRO A 22 1.84 8.96 14.48
N PHE A 23 2.71 9.73 13.83
CA PHE A 23 2.41 11.07 13.31
C PHE A 23 2.10 11.09 11.81
N ILE A 24 1.87 9.93 11.19
CA ILE A 24 1.56 9.87 9.76
C ILE A 24 0.25 10.59 9.47
N GLN A 25 0.31 11.57 8.57
CA GLN A 25 -0.85 12.36 8.19
C GLN A 25 -1.63 11.62 7.08
N PRO A 26 -2.97 11.53 7.16
CA PRO A 26 -3.78 10.84 6.14
C PRO A 26 -3.55 11.38 4.72
N LEU A 27 -3.39 12.71 4.57
CA LEU A 27 -3.11 13.34 3.29
C LEU A 27 -1.79 12.86 2.67
N MET A 28 -0.73 12.75 3.49
CA MET A 28 0.56 12.24 3.04
C MET A 28 0.45 10.77 2.60
N LEU A 29 -0.34 9.96 3.32
CA LEU A 29 -0.59 8.57 2.92
C LEU A 29 -1.34 8.49 1.59
N GLU A 30 -2.31 9.37 1.36
CA GLU A 30 -3.04 9.45 0.10
C GLU A 30 -2.13 9.85 -1.06
N GLU A 31 -1.28 10.87 -0.88
CA GLU A 31 -0.26 11.24 -1.87
C GLU A 31 0.72 10.11 -2.18
N LEU A 32 1.17 9.37 -1.16
CA LEU A 32 2.04 8.22 -1.34
C LEU A 32 1.35 7.12 -2.15
N LEU A 33 0.10 6.79 -1.82
CA LEU A 33 -0.67 5.79 -2.56
C LEU A 33 -0.87 6.21 -4.02
N MET A 34 -1.15 7.49 -4.30
CA MET A 34 -1.23 8.01 -5.68
C MET A 34 0.11 7.86 -6.43
N LYS A 35 1.25 8.14 -5.77
CA LYS A 35 2.59 7.96 -6.36
C LYS A 35 2.91 6.49 -6.62
N LEU A 36 2.49 5.58 -5.75
CA LEU A 36 2.69 4.14 -5.94
C LEU A 36 1.80 3.59 -7.05
N GLU A 37 0.57 4.08 -7.15
CA GLU A 37 -0.37 3.73 -8.22
C GLU A 37 0.12 4.22 -9.58
N SER A 38 0.62 5.46 -9.68
CA SER A 38 1.17 5.98 -10.94
C SER A 38 2.41 5.23 -11.43
N ARG A 39 3.17 4.63 -10.50
CA ARG A 39 4.30 3.73 -10.79
C ARG A 39 3.87 2.28 -11.04
N SER A 40 2.57 2.02 -11.15
CA SER A 40 2.00 0.68 -11.34
C SER A 40 2.35 -0.33 -10.23
N ILE A 41 2.76 0.13 -9.04
CA ILE A 41 3.16 -0.70 -7.88
C ILE A 41 1.96 -1.33 -7.21
N ILE A 42 0.92 -0.53 -7.07
CA ILE A 42 -0.37 -0.92 -6.52
C ILE A 42 -1.48 -0.51 -7.49
N ASN A 43 -2.65 -1.14 -7.33
CA ASN A 43 -3.91 -0.68 -7.88
C ASN A 43 -4.81 -0.25 -6.72
N VAL A 44 -5.51 0.88 -6.86
CA VAL A 44 -6.46 1.37 -5.85
C VAL A 44 -7.89 1.27 -6.40
N PHE A 45 -8.71 0.42 -5.78
CA PHE A 45 -10.11 0.24 -6.15
C PHE A 45 -11.02 0.94 -5.15
N ARG A 46 -11.95 1.76 -5.63
CA ARG A 46 -12.99 2.34 -4.78
C ARG A 46 -14.03 1.27 -4.45
N VAL A 47 -14.19 0.96 -3.16
CA VAL A 47 -15.21 0.02 -2.66
C VAL A 47 -16.49 0.77 -2.27
N SER A 48 -16.35 1.98 -1.69
CA SER A 48 -17.47 2.84 -1.35
C SER A 48 -17.08 4.32 -1.41
N LYS A 49 -17.96 5.23 -1.00
CA LYS A 49 -17.65 6.67 -0.96
C LYS A 49 -16.37 6.99 -0.18
N THR A 50 -16.12 6.25 0.90
CA THR A 50 -15.05 6.49 1.89
C THR A 50 -14.08 5.32 2.06
N LYS A 51 -14.21 4.26 1.26
CA LYS A 51 -13.45 3.02 1.43
C LYS A 51 -12.74 2.64 0.14
N LYS A 52 -11.44 2.43 0.22
CA LYS A 52 -10.60 1.97 -0.90
C LYS A 52 -9.92 0.64 -0.56
N MET A 53 -9.76 -0.20 -1.58
CA MET A 53 -8.96 -1.42 -1.53
C MET A 53 -7.66 -1.17 -2.28
N ILE A 54 -6.54 -1.48 -1.64
CA ILE A 54 -5.20 -1.35 -2.19
C ILE A 54 -4.70 -2.75 -2.50
N VAL A 55 -4.27 -2.97 -3.74
CA VAL A 55 -3.84 -4.28 -4.24
C VAL A 55 -2.44 -4.16 -4.83
N LEU A 56 -1.48 -4.93 -4.32
CA LEU A 56 -0.15 -5.03 -4.90
C LEU A 56 -0.23 -5.61 -6.32
N ASN A 57 0.44 -4.95 -7.25
CA ASN A 57 0.58 -5.46 -8.60
C ASN A 57 1.60 -6.62 -8.62
N LYS A 58 1.11 -7.84 -8.88
CA LYS A 58 1.93 -9.06 -8.87
C LYS A 58 2.94 -9.15 -10.03
N ARG A 59 2.83 -8.26 -11.04
CA ARG A 59 3.82 -8.17 -12.13
C ARG A 59 5.09 -7.42 -11.72
N ASN A 60 5.11 -6.73 -10.58
CA ASN A 60 6.29 -6.06 -10.05
C ASN A 60 7.24 -6.99 -9.29
N GLN A 61 7.64 -8.10 -9.93
CA GLN A 61 8.69 -8.95 -9.38
C GLN A 61 10.01 -8.17 -9.22
N GLU A 62 10.30 -7.22 -10.10
CA GLU A 62 11.52 -6.39 -10.07
C GLU A 62 11.59 -5.47 -8.84
N ILE A 63 10.52 -4.70 -8.56
CA ILE A 63 10.46 -3.79 -7.39
C ILE A 63 10.62 -4.56 -6.07
N ARG A 64 10.10 -5.79 -6.01
CA ARG A 64 10.29 -6.64 -4.82
C ARG A 64 11.75 -7.04 -4.62
N SER A 65 12.51 -7.30 -5.68
CA SER A 65 13.94 -7.62 -5.52
C SER A 65 14.72 -6.41 -5.03
N GLU A 66 14.56 -5.24 -5.65
CA GLU A 66 15.32 -4.04 -5.26
C GLU A 66 14.97 -3.55 -3.85
N ILE A 67 13.70 -3.59 -3.45
CA ILE A 67 13.30 -3.19 -2.09
C ILE A 67 13.80 -4.19 -1.05
N MET A 68 13.77 -5.50 -1.33
CA MET A 68 14.23 -6.53 -0.39
C MET A 68 15.76 -6.55 -0.29
N ASP A 69 16.46 -6.28 -1.40
CA ASP A 69 17.93 -6.21 -1.43
C ASP A 69 18.45 -4.95 -0.71
N GLY A 70 17.72 -3.83 -0.78
CA GLY A 70 18.07 -2.60 -0.04
C GLY A 70 17.75 -2.64 1.47
N LEU A 71 17.07 -3.69 1.96
CA LEU A 71 16.75 -3.89 3.36
C LEU A 71 17.66 -4.92 4.06
N ASN A 72 18.61 -5.54 3.34
CA ASN A 72 19.60 -6.50 3.87
C ASN A 72 20.96 -5.85 4.12
#